data_AF-A0A099CVA0-F1
#
_entry.id   AF-A0A099CVA0-F1
#
_cell.length_a   1.000
_cell.length_b   1.000
_cell.length_c   1.000
_cell.angle_alpha   90.00
_cell.angle_beta   90.00
_cell.angle_gamma   90.00
#
_symmetry.space_group_name_H-M   'P 1'
#
loop_
_entity.id
_entity.type
_entity.pdbx_description
1 polymer ?
#
loop_
_entity_poly.entity_id
_entity_poly.type
_entity_poly.pdbx_seq_one_letter_code
_entity_poly.pdbx_strand_id
1 'polypeptide(L)'
;MHGMRFDMGMREGELHLLADGRYESRVRLDAKASMDSGESAATHGLMSVRSRGRWRAQEDQLTLQPQSQRARGAIDYVTQSGHRLTRPMPTPASGAMHMRYTCRGDTLVTRKRFPGIADPMIQRYARVR
;
A
#
# COMPACT_ATOMS: atom_id res chain seq x y z
N MET A 1 -23.95 5.75 9.71
CA MET A 1 -22.95 5.03 8.87
C MET A 1 -21.82 4.65 9.79
N HIS A 2 -21.62 3.36 10.09
CA HIS A 2 -20.47 2.91 10.87
C HIS A 2 -19.30 2.74 9.90
N GLY A 3 -18.24 3.54 10.06
CA GLY A 3 -17.03 3.45 9.26
C GLY A 3 -16.10 2.36 9.78
N MET A 4 -15.32 1.78 8.86
CA MET A 4 -14.22 0.89 9.19
C MET A 4 -12.92 1.65 8.92
N ARG A 5 -12.10 1.84 9.95
CA ARG A 5 -10.79 2.47 9.85
C ARG A 5 -9.72 1.40 9.65
N PHE A 6 -8.91 1.57 8.61
CA PHE A 6 -7.76 0.72 8.33
C PHE A 6 -6.46 1.47 8.65
N ASP A 7 -5.57 0.80 9.38
CA ASP A 7 -4.16 1.13 9.49
C ASP A 7 -3.37 0.12 8.63
N MET A 8 -2.38 0.59 7.88
CA MET A 8 -1.60 -0.24 6.97
C MET A 8 -0.11 0.03 7.15
N GLY A 9 0.65 -1.00 7.52
CA GLY A 9 2.10 -0.99 7.59
C GLY A 9 2.72 -1.79 6.45
N MET A 10 3.75 -1.25 5.81
CA MET A 10 4.57 -2.03 4.87
C MET A 10 5.56 -2.89 5.64
N ARG A 11 5.51 -4.22 5.43
CA ARG A 11 6.50 -5.16 5.97
C ARG A 11 7.70 -5.33 5.03
N GLU A 12 7.41 -5.57 3.76
CA GLU A 12 8.41 -5.84 2.73
C GLU A 12 7.97 -5.18 1.42
N GLY A 13 8.93 -4.66 0.65
CA GLY A 13 8.66 -3.99 -0.61
C GLY A 13 9.84 -4.02 -1.56
N GLU A 14 9.60 -4.49 -2.78
CA GLU A 14 10.53 -4.42 -3.91
C GLU A 14 9.94 -3.47 -4.96
N LEU A 15 10.78 -2.58 -5.48
CA LEU A 15 10.43 -1.66 -6.55
C LEU A 15 11.55 -1.66 -7.59
N HIS A 16 11.23 -2.12 -8.79
CA HIS A 16 12.14 -2.17 -9.92
C HIS A 16 11.74 -1.08 -10.91
N LEU A 17 12.61 -0.08 -11.07
CA LEU A 17 12.45 1.02 -12.03
C LEU A 17 13.40 0.77 -13.21
N LEU A 18 12.88 0.30 -14.33
CA LEU A 18 13.67 -0.05 -15.51
C LEU A 18 13.98 1.19 -16.35
N ALA A 19 15.15 1.24 -16.98
CA ALA A 19 15.61 2.39 -17.76
C ALA A 19 14.71 2.74 -18.95
N ASP A 20 13.94 1.77 -19.46
CA ASP A 20 12.99 1.96 -20.56
C ASP A 20 11.64 2.58 -20.12
N GLY A 21 11.51 2.95 -18.84
CA GLY A 21 10.31 3.53 -18.26
C GLY A 21 9.27 2.50 -17.82
N ARG A 22 9.56 1.20 -17.82
CA ARG A 22 8.70 0.17 -17.20
C ARG A 22 9.03 0.00 -15.71
N TYR A 23 8.03 -0.33 -14.91
CA TYR A 23 8.25 -0.68 -13.51
C TYR A 23 7.57 -1.99 -13.15
N GLU A 24 8.14 -2.63 -12.13
CA GLU A 24 7.53 -3.76 -11.42
C GLU A 24 7.62 -3.50 -9.92
N SER A 25 6.57 -3.85 -9.19
CA SER A 25 6.58 -3.77 -7.73
C SER A 25 5.93 -4.98 -7.08
N ARG A 26 6.45 -5.32 -5.91
CA ARG A 26 5.91 -6.34 -5.02
C ARG A 26 5.93 -5.79 -3.61
N VAL A 27 4.80 -5.79 -2.94
CA VAL A 27 4.69 -5.26 -1.58
C VAL A 27 3.90 -6.24 -0.73
N ARG A 28 4.38 -6.49 0.49
CA ARG A 28 3.63 -7.13 1.56
C ARG A 28 3.25 -6.10 2.60
N LEU A 29 1.95 -6.00 2.84
CA LEU A 29 1.34 -5.07 3.78
C LEU A 29 0.74 -5.87 4.95
N ASP A 30 0.94 -5.37 6.16
CA ASP A 30 0.17 -5.74 7.33
C ASP A 30 -0.93 -4.69 7.47
N ALA A 31 -2.18 -5.12 7.61
CA ALA A 31 -3.28 -4.18 7.86
C ALA A 31 -4.00 -4.51 9.15
N LYS A 32 -4.34 -3.45 9.88
CA LYS A 32 -5.21 -3.48 11.04
C LYS A 32 -6.51 -2.77 10.74
N ALA A 33 -7.63 -3.42 10.99
CA ALA A 33 -8.93 -2.76 10.95
C ALA A 33 -9.43 -2.46 12.36
N SER A 34 -10.22 -1.39 12.48
CA SER A 34 -10.97 -1.03 13.68
C SER A 34 -12.32 -0.46 13.26
N MET A 35 -13.36 -0.69 14.05
CA MET A 35 -14.70 -0.13 13.80
C MET A 35 -14.90 1.12 14.64
N ASP A 36 -15.56 2.14 14.07
CA ASP A 36 -15.83 3.40 14.76
C ASP A 36 -16.72 3.25 16.02
N SER A 37 -17.35 2.09 16.23
CA SER A 37 -18.17 1.80 17.42
C SER A 37 -17.36 1.59 18.71
N GLY A 38 -16.03 1.69 18.67
CA GLY A 38 -15.15 1.40 19.82
C GLY A 38 -15.00 -0.10 20.12
N GLU A 39 -15.73 -0.95 19.40
CA GLU A 39 -15.54 -2.39 19.44
C GLU A 39 -14.32 -2.77 18.61
N SER A 40 -13.32 -3.27 19.32
CA SER A 40 -12.06 -3.73 18.76
C SER A 40 -12.26 -5.03 17.97
N ALA A 41 -12.60 -4.93 16.69
CA ALA A 41 -12.24 -5.95 15.72
C ALA A 41 -10.74 -5.84 15.41
N ALA A 42 -9.88 -6.03 16.43
CA ALA A 42 -8.43 -5.98 16.25
C ALA A 42 -8.02 -7.11 15.30
N THR A 43 -7.91 -6.76 14.03
CA THR A 43 -7.75 -7.74 12.97
C THR A 43 -6.39 -7.57 12.36
N HIS A 44 -5.54 -8.60 12.37
CA HIS A 44 -4.33 -8.61 11.56
C HIS A 44 -4.65 -9.31 10.24
N GLY A 45 -4.38 -8.64 9.12
CA GLY A 45 -4.45 -9.24 7.79
C GLY A 45 -3.16 -9.00 7.02
N LEU A 46 -2.74 -9.99 6.24
CA LEU A 46 -1.61 -9.85 5.32
C LEU A 46 -2.12 -9.68 3.90
N MET A 47 -1.63 -8.64 3.22
CA MET A 47 -1.90 -8.41 1.81
C MET A 47 -0.60 -8.43 1.02
N SER A 48 -0.58 -9.19 -0.07
CA SER A 48 0.46 -9.15 -1.09
C SER A 48 -0.08 -8.42 -2.32
N VAL A 49 0.59 -7.35 -2.73
CA VAL A 49 0.28 -6.59 -3.94
C VAL A 49 1.42 -6.74 -4.93
N ARG A 50 1.09 -7.06 -6.17
CA ARG A 50 2.02 -7.04 -7.30
C ARG A 50 1.48 -6.08 -8.35
N SER A 51 2.31 -5.19 -8.84
CA SER A 51 1.93 -4.28 -9.93
C SER A 51 3.03 -4.13 -10.96
N ARG A 52 2.64 -3.86 -12.19
CA ARG A 52 3.55 -3.52 -13.29
C ARG A 52 2.92 -2.45 -14.17
N GLY A 53 3.75 -1.65 -14.80
CA GLY A 53 3.29 -0.62 -15.71
C GLY A 53 4.40 0.33 -16.13
N ARG A 54 4.06 1.61 -16.27
CA ARG A 54 5.00 2.65 -16.67
C ARG A 54 5.37 3.53 -15.48
N TRP A 55 6.61 3.98 -15.41
CA TRP A 55 7.02 5.01 -14.47
C TRP A 55 7.61 6.20 -15.22
N ARG A 56 7.52 7.35 -14.57
CA ARG A 56 8.26 8.56 -14.94
C ARG A 56 8.61 9.34 -13.69
N ALA A 57 9.74 10.02 -13.73
CA ALA A 57 10.14 10.96 -12.71
C ALA A 57 10.32 12.34 -13.36
N GLN A 58 9.77 13.37 -12.74
CA GLN A 58 9.94 14.76 -13.16
C GLN A 58 10.06 15.61 -11.90
N GLU A 59 11.14 16.40 -11.84
CA GLU A 59 11.48 17.23 -10.67
C GLU A 59 11.52 16.40 -9.37
N ASP A 60 10.58 16.62 -8.46
CA ASP A 60 10.43 15.93 -7.18
C ASP A 60 9.24 14.96 -7.16
N GLN A 61 8.66 14.64 -8.33
CA GLN A 61 7.50 13.77 -8.47
C GLN A 61 7.83 12.47 -9.22
N LEU A 62 7.56 11.34 -8.56
CA LEU A 62 7.56 10.00 -9.14
C LEU A 62 6.11 9.61 -9.44
N THR A 63 5.84 9.27 -10.70
CA THR A 63 4.54 8.77 -11.13
C THR A 63 4.66 7.31 -11.54
N LEU A 64 3.88 6.44 -10.91
CA LEU A 64 3.69 5.05 -11.33
C LEU A 64 2.32 4.93 -11.96
N GLN A 65 2.24 4.47 -13.20
CA GLN A 65 1.01 4.21 -13.94
C GLN A 65 0.84 2.69 -14.06
N PRO A 66 0.07 2.04 -13.17
CA PRO A 66 -0.17 0.62 -13.25
C PRO A 66 -0.90 0.28 -14.56
N GLN A 67 -0.41 -0.73 -15.27
CA GLN A 67 -1.12 -1.35 -16.40
C GLN A 67 -1.77 -2.66 -15.96
N SER A 68 -1.23 -3.31 -14.93
CA SER A 68 -1.90 -4.42 -14.26
C SER A 68 -1.52 -4.44 -12.78
N GLN A 69 -2.48 -4.82 -11.95
CA GLN A 69 -2.31 -4.98 -10.52
C GLN A 69 -3.01 -6.26 -10.08
N ARG A 70 -2.36 -7.02 -9.20
CA ARG A 70 -2.94 -8.17 -8.52
C ARG A 70 -2.74 -7.98 -7.03
N ALA A 71 -3.83 -7.94 -6.27
CA ALA A 71 -3.79 -7.99 -4.82
C ALA A 71 -4.36 -9.33 -4.35
N ARG A 72 -3.74 -9.91 -3.31
CA ARG A 72 -4.25 -11.08 -2.59
C ARG A 72 -4.07 -10.82 -1.11
N GLY A 73 -5.11 -11.07 -0.34
CA GLY A 73 -5.09 -10.89 1.10
C GLY A 73 -6.48 -11.09 1.66
N ALA A 74 -6.53 -11.47 2.93
CA ALA A 74 -7.76 -11.61 3.67
C ALA A 74 -7.62 -10.94 5.03
N ILE A 75 -8.76 -10.57 5.59
CA ILE A 75 -8.90 -9.92 6.88
C ILE A 75 -9.87 -10.74 7.74
N ASP A 76 -9.42 -11.14 8.93
CA ASP A 76 -10.16 -11.98 9.88
C ASP A 76 -10.75 -11.16 11.03
N TYR A 77 -12.01 -10.79 10.98
CA TYR A 77 -12.62 -9.98 12.04
C TYR A 77 -13.62 -10.78 12.88
N VAL A 78 -13.84 -10.31 14.11
CA VAL A 78 -14.85 -10.87 15.01
C VAL A 78 -16.05 -9.92 15.04
N THR A 79 -17.25 -10.44 14.83
CA THR A 79 -18.51 -9.68 14.91
C THR A 79 -18.90 -9.42 16.36
N GLN A 80 -19.88 -8.52 16.55
CA GLN A 80 -20.46 -8.23 17.88
C GLN A 80 -21.02 -9.48 18.58
N SER A 81 -21.51 -10.45 17.80
CA SER A 81 -22.01 -11.75 18.28
C SER A 81 -20.91 -12.78 18.58
N GLY A 82 -19.63 -12.41 18.46
CA GLY A 82 -18.49 -13.30 18.72
C GLY A 82 -18.13 -14.23 17.55
N HIS A 83 -18.80 -14.12 16.40
CA HIS A 83 -18.47 -14.95 15.24
C HIS A 83 -17.23 -14.42 14.52
N ARG A 84 -16.32 -15.33 14.18
CA ARG A 84 -15.15 -15.01 13.35
C ARG A 84 -15.53 -15.09 11.87
N LEU A 85 -15.20 -14.06 11.11
CA LEU A 85 -15.43 -13.96 9.67
C LEU A 85 -14.12 -13.61 8.96
N THR A 86 -13.86 -14.28 7.84
CA THR A 86 -12.75 -13.95 6.93
C THR A 86 -13.32 -13.28 5.68
N ARG A 87 -12.79 -12.12 5.31
CA ARG A 87 -13.15 -11.44 4.05
C ARG A 87 -11.91 -11.12 3.21
N PRO A 88 -12.01 -11.16 1.87
CA PRO A 88 -10.92 -10.69 1.03
C PRO A 88 -10.70 -9.19 1.26
N MET A 89 -9.44 -8.77 1.30
CA MET A 89 -9.11 -7.35 1.37
C MET A 89 -9.49 -6.64 0.06
N PRO A 90 -10.01 -5.40 0.14
CA PRO A 90 -10.29 -4.62 -1.05
C PRO A 90 -9.00 -4.40 -1.85
N THR A 91 -9.07 -4.58 -3.17
CA THR A 91 -7.95 -4.27 -4.04
C THR A 91 -7.85 -2.75 -4.19
N PRO A 92 -6.66 -2.14 -3.99
CA PRO A 92 -6.51 -0.70 -4.19
C PRO A 92 -6.88 -0.31 -5.63
N ALA A 93 -7.53 0.85 -5.80
CA ALA A 93 -7.91 1.32 -7.13
C ALA A 93 -6.69 1.44 -8.06
N SER A 94 -6.84 1.02 -9.33
CA SER A 94 -5.77 0.95 -10.34
C SER A 94 -5.50 2.30 -11.02
N GLY A 95 -5.39 3.37 -10.24
CA GLY A 95 -5.09 4.71 -10.74
C GLY A 95 -3.59 5.01 -10.83
N ALA A 96 -3.26 6.09 -11.53
CA ALA A 96 -1.92 6.67 -11.47
C ALA A 96 -1.57 6.99 -10.01
N MET A 97 -0.38 6.59 -9.57
CA MET A 97 0.13 6.90 -8.26
C MET A 97 1.17 8.00 -8.37
N HIS A 98 0.84 9.18 -7.85
CA HIS A 98 1.75 10.30 -7.75
C HIS A 98 2.35 10.34 -6.35
N MET A 99 3.67 10.42 -6.26
CA MET A 99 4.41 10.46 -5.01
C MET A 99 5.50 11.50 -5.12
N ARG A 100 5.73 12.26 -4.04
CA ARG A 100 6.97 13.03 -3.95
C ARG A 100 8.13 12.05 -3.74
N TYR A 101 9.29 12.35 -4.28
CA TYR A 101 10.47 11.53 -4.07
C TYR A 101 11.74 12.34 -3.83
N THR A 102 12.71 11.70 -3.18
CA THR A 102 14.08 12.20 -3.06
C THR A 102 15.03 11.03 -3.22
N CYS A 103 16.04 11.21 -4.07
CA CYS A 103 17.14 10.25 -4.21
C CYS A 103 18.41 10.85 -3.61
N ARG A 104 19.11 10.09 -2.77
CA ARG A 104 20.42 10.46 -2.25
C ARG A 104 21.32 9.22 -2.23
N GLY A 105 22.34 9.21 -3.09
CA GLY A 105 23.20 8.04 -3.29
C GLY A 105 22.37 6.81 -3.68
N ASP A 106 22.48 5.76 -2.86
CA ASP A 106 21.77 4.49 -3.03
C ASP A 106 20.40 4.44 -2.33
N THR A 107 19.89 5.57 -1.84
CA THR A 107 18.60 5.63 -1.15
C THR A 107 17.56 6.39 -1.97
N LEU A 108 16.38 5.80 -2.12
CA LEU A 108 15.17 6.44 -2.63
C LEU A 108 14.17 6.57 -1.48
N VAL A 109 13.66 7.77 -1.24
CA VAL A 109 12.57 8.02 -0.30
C VAL A 109 11.36 8.50 -1.10
N THR A 110 10.20 7.86 -0.90
CA THR A 110 8.93 8.31 -1.47
C THR A 110 7.97 8.75 -0.37
N ARG A 111 7.12 9.72 -0.71
CA ARG A 111 6.07 10.22 0.17
C ARG A 111 4.75 10.26 -0.59
N LYS A 112 3.76 9.51 -0.10
CA LYS A 112 2.42 9.43 -0.68
C LYS A 112 1.38 9.87 0.33
N ARG A 113 0.43 10.70 -0.10
CA ARG A 113 -0.76 11.03 0.70
C ARG A 113 -1.91 10.13 0.26
N PHE A 114 -2.68 9.65 1.21
CA PHE A 114 -3.91 8.91 0.96
C PHE A 114 -5.10 9.73 1.45
N PRO A 115 -6.21 9.79 0.70
CA PRO A 115 -7.44 10.38 1.21
C PRO A 115 -7.86 9.71 2.52
N GLY A 116 -8.22 10.50 3.53
CA GLY A 116 -8.66 10.01 4.84
C GLY A 116 -7.53 9.60 5.80
N ILE A 117 -6.26 9.69 5.41
CA ILE A 117 -5.11 9.46 6.30
C ILE A 117 -4.38 10.80 6.50
N ALA A 118 -4.27 11.25 7.76
CA ALA A 118 -3.65 12.53 8.11
C ALA A 118 -2.15 12.53 7.77
N ASP A 119 -1.47 11.44 8.14
CA ASP A 119 -0.05 11.29 7.91
C ASP A 119 0.26 10.71 6.52
N PRO A 120 1.27 11.24 5.82
CA PRO A 120 1.72 10.66 4.58
C PRO A 120 2.41 9.33 4.85
N MET A 121 2.20 8.36 3.97
CA MET A 121 3.01 7.16 3.95
C MET A 121 4.40 7.50 3.40
N ILE A 122 5.43 7.26 4.20
CA ILE A 122 6.83 7.42 3.81
C ILE A 122 7.43 6.03 3.59
N GLN A 123 7.97 5.78 2.40
CA GLN A 123 8.69 4.55 2.10
C GLN A 123 10.15 4.87 1.81
N ARG A 124 11.05 4.07 2.38
CA ARG A 124 12.49 4.18 2.17
C ARG A 124 12.98 2.92 1.49
N TYR A 125 13.66 3.07 0.37
CA TYR A 125 14.22 1.99 -0.42
C TYR A 125 15.73 2.15 -0.45
N ALA A 126 16.43 1.03 -0.26
CA ALA A 126 17.85 0.91 -0.58
C ALA A 126 17.99 0.28 -1.96
N ARG A 127 18.92 0.77 -2.76
CA ARG A 127 19.29 0.15 -4.04
C ARG A 127 19.90 -1.22 -3.76
N VAL A 128 19.33 -2.25 -4.37
CA VAL A 128 19.96 -3.58 -4.42
C VAL A 128 21.09 -3.53 -5.45
N ARG A 129 22.27 -3.99 -5.06
CA ARG A 129 23.46 -4.11 -5.92
C ARG A 129 23.58 -5.51 -6.47
#